data_AF-A0A377GNQ1-F1
#
_entry.id   AF-A0A377GNQ1-F1
#
_cell.length_a   1.000
_cell.length_b   1.000
_cell.length_c   1.000
_cell.angle_alpha   90.00
_cell.angle_beta   90.00
_cell.angle_gamma   90.00
#
_symmetry.space_group_name_H-M   'P 1'
#
loop_
_entity.id
_entity.type
_entity.pdbx_description
1 polymer ?
#
loop_
_entity_poly.entity_id
_entity_poly.type
_entity_poly.pdbx_seq_one_letter_code
_entity_poly.pdbx_strand_id
1 'polypeptide(L)'
;MKFNFLKKEFFDEYKECSEMEKKENRPYACTTLVKCLGMIFAVPLRSNIQHENAIFTNKEKTKGLDLTKAVIINDFVKFVDTTTKVYINDDEYKLLLGKEDFLSKKLETYIKKYKKALKNPEIPKNSILLKYSTLQYFHKELSIGEELANDSWKKKVQNNLKDLGLEK
;
A
#
# COMPACT_ATOMS: atom_id res chain seq x y z
N MET A 1 -15.50 5.61 -9.08
CA MET A 1 -14.64 4.67 -8.32
C MET A 1 -15.43 3.40 -8.11
N LYS A 2 -14.84 2.24 -8.40
CA LYS A 2 -15.51 0.94 -8.24
C LYS A 2 -14.95 0.22 -7.02
N PHE A 3 -15.84 -0.41 -6.28
CA PHE A 3 -15.48 -1.22 -5.13
C PHE A 3 -15.83 -2.67 -5.38
N ASN A 4 -14.97 -3.54 -4.88
CA ASN A 4 -15.02 -4.98 -5.06
C ASN A 4 -14.69 -5.66 -3.74
N PHE A 5 -15.21 -6.87 -3.54
CA PHE A 5 -14.68 -7.77 -2.53
C PHE A 5 -13.46 -8.51 -3.09
N LEU A 6 -12.57 -8.93 -2.20
CA LEU A 6 -11.56 -9.94 -2.50
C LEU A 6 -12.13 -11.32 -2.17
N LYS A 7 -11.75 -12.32 -2.96
CA LYS A 7 -12.18 -13.70 -2.78
C LYS A 7 -11.41 -14.38 -1.63
N LYS A 8 -11.95 -15.49 -1.12
CA LYS A 8 -11.35 -16.25 -0.01
C LYS A 8 -9.91 -16.69 -0.32
N GLU A 9 -9.65 -17.03 -1.58
CA GLU A 9 -8.36 -17.45 -2.10
C GLU A 9 -7.26 -16.42 -1.84
N PHE A 10 -7.59 -15.13 -1.85
CA PHE A 10 -6.63 -14.08 -1.49
C PHE A 10 -6.26 -14.19 -0.01
N PHE A 11 -7.25 -14.32 0.87
CA PHE A 11 -7.01 -14.42 2.31
C PHE A 11 -6.30 -15.71 2.70
N ASP A 12 -6.58 -16.82 2.01
CA ASP A 12 -5.90 -18.09 2.22
C ASP A 12 -4.43 -18.02 1.81
N GLU A 13 -4.11 -17.38 0.69
CA GLU A 13 -2.74 -17.17 0.20
C GLU A 13 -1.91 -16.34 1.19
N TYR A 14 -2.50 -15.26 1.72
CA TYR A 14 -1.82 -14.33 2.63
C TYR A 14 -2.17 -14.52 4.10
N LYS A 15 -2.61 -15.73 4.50
CA LYS A 15 -3.07 -16.03 5.86
C LYS A 15 -2.01 -15.81 6.94
N GLU A 16 -0.72 -15.90 6.59
CA GLU A 16 0.40 -15.67 7.52
C GLU A 16 0.77 -14.17 7.66
N CYS A 17 0.22 -13.30 6.81
CA CYS A 17 0.52 -11.87 6.80
C CYS A 17 -0.27 -11.11 7.89
N SER A 18 0.27 -11.02 9.10
CA SER A 18 -0.40 -10.44 10.29
C SER A 18 -0.98 -9.04 10.10
N GLU A 19 -0.36 -8.20 9.27
CA GLU A 19 -0.83 -6.84 9.02
C GLU A 19 -1.95 -6.74 7.98
N MET A 20 -2.28 -7.82 7.27
CA MET A 20 -3.44 -7.85 6.39
C MET A 20 -4.73 -7.98 7.19
N GLU A 21 -5.82 -7.40 6.69
CA GLU A 21 -7.13 -7.53 7.32
C GLU A 21 -7.69 -8.95 7.14
N LYS A 22 -7.69 -9.78 8.19
CA LYS A 22 -8.06 -11.22 8.14
C LYS A 22 -9.50 -11.53 8.58
N LYS A 23 -10.39 -10.54 8.67
CA LYS A 23 -11.73 -10.74 9.25
C LYS A 23 -12.71 -11.33 8.24
N GLU A 24 -12.73 -12.66 8.14
CA GLU A 24 -13.60 -13.46 7.24
C GLU A 24 -15.10 -13.11 7.34
N ASN A 25 -15.59 -12.83 8.55
CA ASN A 25 -17.02 -12.57 8.81
C ASN A 25 -17.41 -11.10 8.69
N ARG A 26 -16.53 -10.25 8.14
CA ARG A 26 -16.89 -8.86 7.96
C ARG A 26 -16.75 -8.44 6.48
N PRO A 27 -17.71 -7.66 5.92
CA PRO A 27 -17.65 -7.10 4.55
C PRO A 27 -16.58 -5.99 4.35
N TYR A 28 -15.38 -6.18 4.91
CA TYR A 28 -14.27 -5.21 4.91
C TYR A 28 -13.26 -5.51 3.79
N ALA A 29 -13.51 -6.54 2.98
CA ALA A 29 -12.83 -6.74 1.71
C ALA A 29 -13.30 -5.74 0.64
N CYS A 30 -14.18 -4.79 0.99
CA CYS A 30 -14.52 -3.67 0.12
C CYS A 30 -13.25 -2.85 -0.14
N THR A 31 -12.65 -3.15 -1.28
CA THR A 31 -11.44 -2.52 -1.78
C THR A 31 -11.80 -1.79 -3.05
N THR A 32 -11.20 -0.62 -3.22
CA THR A 32 -11.15 0.00 -4.54
C THR A 32 -9.89 -0.50 -5.24
N LEU A 33 -10.05 -0.87 -6.51
CA LEU A 33 -8.94 -1.29 -7.35
C LEU A 33 -8.35 -0.07 -8.05
N VAL A 34 -7.05 0.14 -7.91
CA VAL A 34 -6.34 1.26 -8.52
C VAL A 34 -5.09 0.78 -9.24
N LYS A 35 -4.88 1.30 -10.45
CA LYS A 35 -3.62 1.10 -11.17
C LYS A 35 -2.58 2.08 -10.64
N CYS A 36 -1.44 1.57 -10.20
CA CYS A 36 -0.33 2.36 -9.68
C CYS A 36 0.98 1.62 -9.98
N LEU A 37 2.01 2.32 -10.48
CA LEU A 37 3.31 1.73 -10.84
C LEU A 37 3.20 0.48 -11.75
N GLY A 38 2.26 0.48 -12.70
CA GLY A 38 2.03 -0.66 -13.61
C GLY A 38 1.36 -1.89 -12.97
N MET A 39 1.05 -1.85 -11.67
CA MET A 39 0.40 -2.91 -10.92
C MET A 39 -1.04 -2.54 -10.55
N ILE A 40 -1.85 -3.54 -10.21
CA ILE A 40 -3.19 -3.34 -9.62
C ILE A 40 -3.06 -3.46 -8.11
N PHE A 41 -3.50 -2.43 -7.41
CA PHE A 41 -3.61 -2.44 -5.95
C PHE A 41 -5.07 -2.50 -5.53
N ALA A 42 -5.34 -3.25 -4.47
CA ALA A 42 -6.58 -3.20 -3.73
C ALA A 42 -6.35 -2.39 -2.46
N VAL A 43 -7.09 -1.29 -2.31
CA VAL A 43 -7.01 -0.39 -1.14
C VAL A 43 -8.31 -0.50 -0.34
N PRO A 44 -8.28 -0.99 0.91
CA PRO A 44 -9.49 -1.23 1.68
C PRO A 44 -10.06 0.04 2.30
N LEU A 45 -11.39 0.09 2.39
CA LEU A 45 -12.08 1.00 3.30
C LEU A 45 -11.94 0.49 4.74
N ARG A 46 -11.54 1.39 5.63
CA ARG A 46 -11.39 1.08 7.06
C ARG A 46 -11.99 2.17 7.93
N SER A 47 -12.40 1.75 9.12
CA SER A 47 -12.78 2.63 10.23
C SER A 47 -11.74 2.52 11.35
N ASN A 48 -11.72 3.51 12.25
CA ASN A 48 -10.79 3.63 13.36
C ASN A 48 -9.32 3.75 12.92
N ILE A 49 -9.07 4.43 11.80
CA ILE A 49 -7.73 4.78 11.34
C ILE A 49 -7.12 5.80 12.30
N GLN A 50 -5.90 5.55 12.77
CA GLN A 50 -5.17 6.39 13.74
C GLN A 50 -3.85 6.95 13.17
N HIS A 51 -3.71 6.99 11.84
CA HIS A 51 -2.48 7.44 11.16
C HIS A 51 -2.79 8.29 9.93
N GLU A 52 -1.82 9.09 9.49
CA GLU A 52 -1.98 10.03 8.35
C GLU A 52 -2.00 9.37 6.96
N ASN A 53 -1.61 8.09 6.84
CA ASN A 53 -1.47 7.40 5.56
C ASN A 53 -2.82 6.86 5.04
N ALA A 54 -3.81 7.73 4.89
CA ALA A 54 -5.15 7.39 4.42
C ALA A 54 -5.79 8.52 3.60
N ILE A 55 -6.80 8.19 2.80
CA ILE A 55 -7.71 9.16 2.19
C ILE A 55 -8.99 9.16 3.00
N PHE A 56 -9.14 10.18 3.84
CA PHE A 56 -10.24 10.25 4.79
C PHE A 56 -11.57 10.62 4.14
N THR A 57 -12.62 9.96 4.61
CA THR A 57 -14.02 10.10 4.18
C THR A 57 -14.88 10.74 5.27
N ASN A 58 -14.27 11.20 6.35
CA ASN A 58 -14.93 11.91 7.44
C ASN A 58 -14.05 13.04 8.01
N LYS A 59 -14.69 14.02 8.68
CA LYS A 59 -14.02 15.19 9.25
C LYS A 59 -13.05 14.83 10.38
N GLU A 60 -13.40 13.82 11.17
CA GLU A 60 -12.61 13.34 12.31
C GLU A 60 -11.35 12.58 11.87
N LYS A 61 -11.20 12.29 10.57
CA LYS A 61 -10.07 11.55 10.00
C LYS A 61 -9.86 10.19 10.65
N THR A 62 -10.94 9.44 10.81
CA THR A 62 -10.94 8.11 11.42
C THR A 62 -11.44 7.02 10.47
N LYS A 63 -11.96 7.39 9.29
CA LYS A 63 -12.49 6.46 8.29
C LYS A 63 -12.02 6.84 6.89
N GLY A 64 -11.87 5.84 6.02
CA GLY A 64 -11.57 6.04 4.60
C GLY A 64 -10.66 4.96 4.03
N LEU A 65 -9.99 5.28 2.92
CA LEU A 65 -9.09 4.36 2.23
C LEU A 65 -7.74 4.31 2.94
N ASP A 66 -7.40 3.17 3.54
CA ASP A 66 -6.18 2.97 4.31
C ASP A 66 -5.03 2.51 3.40
N LEU A 67 -4.08 3.42 3.11
CA LEU A 67 -2.96 3.13 2.23
C LEU A 67 -1.97 2.14 2.86
N THR A 68 -1.93 2.04 4.19
CA THR A 68 -1.04 1.09 4.88
C THR A 68 -1.47 -0.36 4.68
N LYS A 69 -2.75 -0.57 4.35
CA LYS A 69 -3.34 -1.88 4.08
C LYS A 69 -3.54 -2.15 2.58
N ALA A 70 -2.90 -1.35 1.72
CA ALA A 70 -2.93 -1.56 0.28
C ALA A 70 -2.15 -2.84 -0.10
N VAL A 71 -2.83 -3.74 -0.80
CA VAL A 71 -2.27 -5.02 -1.26
C VAL A 71 -2.16 -5.07 -2.78
N ILE A 72 -1.24 -5.87 -3.31
CA ILE A 72 -1.08 -6.06 -4.76
C ILE A 72 -1.95 -7.22 -5.22
N ILE A 73 -2.67 -7.02 -6.32
CA ILE A 73 -3.46 -8.05 -7.00
C ILE A 73 -2.67 -8.52 -8.22
N ASN A 74 -1.98 -9.65 -8.09
CA ASN A 74 -1.21 -10.28 -9.16
C ASN A 74 -2.04 -11.25 -10.02
N ASP A 75 -3.17 -11.75 -9.50
CA ASP A 75 -4.15 -12.55 -10.23
C ASP A 75 -5.56 -11.99 -10.00
N PHE A 76 -6.05 -11.24 -10.98
CA PHE A 76 -7.36 -10.59 -10.89
C PHE A 76 -8.50 -11.61 -10.84
N VAL A 77 -8.44 -12.67 -11.63
CA VAL A 77 -9.53 -13.65 -11.75
C VAL A 77 -9.60 -14.50 -10.49
N LYS A 78 -8.44 -14.89 -9.93
CA LYS A 78 -8.37 -15.68 -8.69
C LYS A 78 -8.77 -14.87 -7.46
N PHE A 79 -8.46 -13.56 -7.43
CA PHE A 79 -8.56 -12.80 -6.18
C PHE A 79 -9.68 -11.76 -6.10
N VAL A 80 -10.28 -11.34 -7.21
CA VAL A 80 -11.31 -10.28 -7.19
C VAL A 80 -12.70 -10.87 -7.39
N ASP A 81 -13.62 -10.54 -6.49
CA ASP A 81 -15.05 -10.79 -6.68
C ASP A 81 -15.67 -9.63 -7.46
N THR A 82 -16.11 -9.92 -8.68
CA THR A 82 -16.80 -8.97 -9.57
C THR A 82 -18.30 -9.19 -9.61
N THR A 83 -18.81 -10.20 -8.90
CA THR A 83 -20.22 -10.64 -8.94
C THR A 83 -21.02 -10.07 -7.79
N THR A 84 -20.42 -9.97 -6.61
CA THR A 84 -21.10 -9.44 -5.43
C THR A 84 -21.18 -7.92 -5.46
N LYS A 85 -22.39 -7.38 -5.27
CA LYS A 85 -22.60 -5.94 -5.14
C LYS A 85 -22.09 -5.45 -3.79
N VAL A 86 -21.20 -4.47 -3.83
CA VAL A 86 -20.67 -3.82 -2.63
C VAL A 86 -21.58 -2.68 -2.22
N TYR A 87 -21.96 -2.65 -0.94
CA TYR A 87 -22.73 -1.55 -0.34
C TYR A 87 -21.82 -0.67 0.50
N ILE A 88 -21.80 0.61 0.17
CA ILE A 88 -21.02 1.66 0.86
C ILE A 88 -21.99 2.77 1.22
N ASN A 89 -21.72 3.46 2.32
CA ASN A 89 -22.48 4.64 2.69
C ASN A 89 -22.42 5.70 1.57
N ASP A 90 -23.56 6.27 1.21
CA ASP A 90 -23.68 7.23 0.10
C ASP A 90 -22.78 8.46 0.27
N ASP A 91 -22.61 8.97 1.49
CA ASP A 91 -21.76 10.15 1.75
C ASP A 91 -20.28 9.80 1.59
N GLU A 92 -19.88 8.61 2.05
CA GLU A 92 -18.52 8.10 1.83
C GLU A 92 -18.25 7.85 0.34
N TYR A 93 -19.23 7.29 -0.38
CA TYR A 93 -19.14 7.08 -1.82
C TYR A 93 -19.02 8.40 -2.59
N LYS A 94 -19.85 9.40 -2.29
CA LYS A 94 -19.79 10.74 -2.90
C LYS A 94 -18.43 11.40 -2.69
N LEU A 95 -17.83 11.24 -1.52
CA LEU A 95 -16.50 11.78 -1.23
C LEU A 95 -15.37 11.09 -1.99
N LEU A 96 -15.57 9.87 -2.49
CA LEU A 96 -14.57 9.10 -3.25
C LEU A 96 -14.83 9.07 -4.75
N LEU A 97 -16.01 9.48 -5.19
CA LEU A 97 -16.37 9.53 -6.60
C LEU A 97 -15.41 10.45 -7.37
N GLY A 98 -14.84 9.93 -8.47
CA GLY A 98 -13.90 10.66 -9.33
C GLY A 98 -12.49 10.87 -8.76
N LYS A 99 -12.14 10.21 -7.64
CA LYS A 99 -10.82 10.35 -6.99
C LYS A 99 -9.81 9.26 -7.35
N GLU A 100 -10.00 8.53 -8.43
CA GLU A 100 -9.12 7.45 -8.88
C GLU A 100 -7.67 7.93 -9.07
N ASP A 101 -7.47 9.04 -9.79
CA ASP A 101 -6.16 9.63 -10.02
C ASP A 101 -5.53 10.15 -8.72
N PHE A 102 -6.36 10.73 -7.86
CA PHE A 102 -5.91 11.21 -6.55
C PHE A 102 -5.44 10.05 -5.66
N LEU A 103 -6.19 8.93 -5.67
CA LEU A 103 -5.82 7.71 -5.00
C LEU A 103 -4.50 7.15 -5.53
N SER A 104 -4.36 7.04 -6.86
CA SER A 104 -3.13 6.54 -7.47
C SER A 104 -1.90 7.36 -7.06
N LYS A 105 -2.00 8.70 -7.12
CA LYS A 105 -0.92 9.62 -6.71
C LYS A 105 -0.60 9.54 -5.22
N LYS A 106 -1.63 9.41 -4.36
CA LYS A 106 -1.44 9.25 -2.90
C LYS A 106 -0.79 7.92 -2.57
N LEU A 107 -1.20 6.84 -3.24
CA LEU A 107 -0.59 5.52 -3.08
C LEU A 107 0.86 5.52 -3.53
N GLU A 108 1.17 6.12 -4.68
CA GLU A 108 2.56 6.25 -5.15
C GLU A 108 3.43 7.02 -4.15
N THR A 109 2.90 8.11 -3.59
CA THR A 109 3.59 8.89 -2.54
C THR A 109 3.83 8.06 -1.29
N TYR A 110 2.85 7.25 -0.88
CA TYR A 110 2.99 6.34 0.25
C TYR A 110 4.05 5.25 0.00
N ILE A 111 4.09 4.65 -1.19
CA ILE A 111 5.11 3.66 -1.58
C ILE A 111 6.50 4.29 -1.55
N LYS A 112 6.67 5.52 -2.07
CA LYS A 112 7.95 6.25 -1.98
C LYS A 112 8.37 6.51 -0.54
N LYS A 113 7.43 6.89 0.32
CA LYS A 113 7.67 7.07 1.77
C LYS A 113 8.09 5.77 2.44
N TYR A 114 7.44 4.65 2.10
CA TYR A 114 7.79 3.31 2.57
C TYR A 114 9.22 2.91 2.14
N LYS A 115 9.55 3.05 0.85
CA LYS A 115 10.90 2.78 0.32
C LYS A 115 11.98 3.65 0.99
N LYS A 116 11.66 4.92 1.30
CA LYS A 116 12.58 5.81 2.04
C LYS A 116 12.76 5.35 3.49
N ALA A 117 11.70 4.89 4.15
CA ALA A 117 11.75 4.40 5.52
C ALA A 117 12.66 3.17 5.67
N LEU A 118 12.70 2.29 4.66
CA LEU A 118 13.60 1.13 4.64
C LEU A 118 15.09 1.48 4.70
N LYS A 119 15.48 2.71 4.34
CA LYS A 119 16.89 3.15 4.37
C LYS A 119 17.37 3.49 5.77
N ASN A 120 16.45 3.81 6.69
CA ASN A 120 16.72 4.24 8.06
C ASN A 120 15.67 3.61 9.01
N PRO A 121 15.60 2.26 9.11
CA PRO A 121 14.57 1.57 9.88
C PRO A 121 14.68 1.80 11.39
N GLU A 122 15.85 2.21 11.88
CA GLU A 122 16.12 2.53 13.28
C GLU A 122 15.37 3.79 13.78
N ILE A 123 14.96 4.67 12.86
CA ILE A 123 14.12 5.83 13.22
C ILE A 123 12.75 5.32 13.69
N PRO A 124 12.28 5.64 14.91
CA PRO A 124 11.03 5.07 15.46
C PRO A 124 9.82 5.23 14.54
N LYS A 125 9.67 6.41 13.91
CA LYS A 125 8.59 6.67 12.93
C LYS A 125 8.67 5.74 11.71
N ASN A 126 9.86 5.44 11.23
CA ASN A 126 10.07 4.54 10.10
C ASN A 126 9.78 3.10 10.52
N SER A 127 10.30 2.65 11.65
CA SER A 127 10.02 1.32 12.21
C SER A 127 8.52 1.06 12.32
N ILE A 128 7.76 2.00 12.89
CA ILE A 128 6.29 1.91 12.99
C ILE A 128 5.65 1.82 11.61
N LEU A 129 6.04 2.68 10.66
CA LEU A 129 5.50 2.66 9.30
C LEU A 129 5.77 1.33 8.60
N LEU A 130 6.98 0.79 8.74
CA LEU A 130 7.39 -0.47 8.12
C LEU A 130 6.63 -1.65 8.75
N LYS A 131 6.56 -1.69 10.08
CA LYS A 131 5.93 -2.75 10.86
C LYS A 131 4.45 -2.92 10.53
N TYR A 132 3.69 -1.83 10.42
CA TYR A 132 2.24 -1.88 10.24
C TYR A 132 1.78 -1.81 8.78
N SER A 133 2.71 -1.71 7.84
CA SER A 133 2.39 -1.69 6.41
C SER A 133 2.30 -3.09 5.83
N THR A 134 1.26 -3.34 5.05
CA THR A 134 1.14 -4.57 4.25
C THR A 134 2.15 -4.64 3.11
N LEU A 135 2.76 -3.51 2.70
CA LEU A 135 3.81 -3.50 1.67
C LEU A 135 5.03 -4.34 2.07
N GLN A 136 5.22 -4.64 3.36
CA GLN A 136 6.28 -5.53 3.82
C GLN A 136 6.22 -6.94 3.23
N TYR A 137 5.05 -7.38 2.77
CA TYR A 137 4.85 -8.68 2.13
C TYR A 137 5.01 -8.65 0.61
N PHE A 138 5.24 -7.46 0.03
CA PHE A 138 5.27 -7.24 -1.42
C PHE A 138 6.60 -6.63 -1.91
N HIS A 139 7.70 -6.87 -1.19
CA HIS A 139 9.00 -6.31 -1.56
C HIS A 139 9.51 -6.80 -2.91
N LYS A 140 9.20 -8.04 -3.27
CA LYS A 140 9.58 -8.64 -4.55
C LYS A 140 8.87 -7.93 -5.70
N GLU A 141 7.55 -7.79 -5.60
CA GLU A 141 6.69 -7.11 -6.58
C GLU A 141 7.09 -5.64 -6.74
N LEU A 142 7.47 -4.99 -5.64
CA LEU A 142 7.91 -3.59 -5.63
C LEU A 142 9.39 -3.39 -6.03
N SER A 143 10.10 -4.47 -6.39
CA SER A 143 11.53 -4.46 -6.76
C SER A 143 12.45 -3.82 -5.71
N ILE A 144 12.09 -3.95 -4.43
CA ILE A 144 12.77 -3.23 -3.33
C ILE A 144 14.18 -3.75 -3.09
N GLY A 145 14.39 -5.07 -3.12
CA GLY A 145 15.70 -5.67 -2.86
C GLY A 145 16.76 -5.22 -3.86
N GLU A 146 16.40 -5.20 -5.15
CA GLU A 146 17.27 -4.75 -6.24
C GLU A 146 17.57 -3.24 -6.14
N GLU A 147 16.57 -2.41 -5.85
CA GLU A 147 16.75 -0.97 -5.66
C GLU A 147 17.69 -0.65 -4.49
N LEU A 148 17.54 -1.32 -3.35
CA LEU A 148 18.40 -1.11 -2.17
C LEU A 148 19.85 -1.56 -2.42
N ALA A 149 20.05 -2.68 -3.13
CA ALA A 149 21.38 -3.14 -3.52
C ALA A 149 22.07 -2.14 -4.48
N ASN A 150 21.33 -1.66 -5.48
CA ASN A 150 21.82 -0.66 -6.44
C ASN A 150 22.20 0.66 -5.75
N ASP A 151 21.40 1.15 -4.81
CA ASP A 151 21.70 2.36 -4.03
C ASP A 151 22.95 2.19 -3.17
N SER A 152 23.14 1.02 -2.56
CA SER A 152 24.33 0.71 -1.76
C SER A 152 25.59 0.68 -2.63
N TRP A 153 25.52 0.03 -3.80
CA TRP A 153 26.61 0.01 -4.78
C TRP A 153 26.99 1.41 -5.25
N LYS A 154 26.02 2.25 -5.61
CA LYS A 154 26.26 3.64 -6.03
C LYS A 154 26.97 4.46 -4.95
N LYS A 155 26.54 4.34 -3.68
CA LYS A 155 27.20 5.01 -2.55
C LYS A 155 28.64 4.53 -2.36
N LYS A 156 28.89 3.23 -2.47
CA LYS A 156 30.24 2.67 -2.36
C LYS A 156 31.17 3.19 -3.47
N VAL A 157 30.68 3.24 -4.71
CA VAL A 157 31.45 3.80 -5.84
C VAL A 157 31.75 5.28 -5.61
N GLN A 158 30.76 6.07 -5.18
CA GLN A 158 30.96 7.49 -4.92
C GLN A 158 31.98 7.75 -3.80
N ASN A 159 31.92 6.99 -2.70
CA ASN A 159 32.90 7.10 -1.62
C ASN A 159 34.32 6.72 -2.09
N ASN A 160 34.45 5.64 -2.88
CA ASN A 160 35.74 5.26 -3.45
C ASN A 160 36.31 6.35 -4.38
N LEU A 161 35.46 7.02 -5.19
CA LEU A 161 35.90 8.12 -6.05
C LEU A 161 36.37 9.34 -5.24
N LYS A 162 35.70 9.64 -4.12
CA LYS A 162 36.14 10.66 -3.16
C LYS A 162 37.50 10.35 -2.58
N ASP A 163 37.70 9.12 -2.10
CA ASP A 163 38.95 8.69 -1.49
C ASP A 163 40.12 8.73 -2.47
N LEU A 164 39.85 8.56 -3.77
CA LEU A 164 40.83 8.65 -4.86
C LEU A 164 41.03 10.08 -5.39
N GLY A 165 40.31 11.09 -4.89
CA GLY A 165 40.39 12.46 -5.40
C GLY A 165 39.88 12.62 -6.83
N LEU A 166 39.05 11.70 -7.32
CA LEU A 166 38.54 11.64 -8.69
C LEU A 166 37.11 12.18 -8.82
N GLU A 167 36.61 12.94 -7.84
CA GLU A 167 35.36 13.68 -8.02
C GLU A 167 35.56 14.79 -9.06
N LYS A 168 34.71 14.79 -10.09
CA LYS A 168 34.59 15.92 -11.04
C LYS A 168 33.86 17.09 -10.39
#